data_AF-C6PZY8-F1
#
_entry.id   AF-C6PZY8-F1
#
_cell.length_a   1.000
_cell.length_b   1.000
_cell.length_c   1.000
_cell.angle_alpha   90.00
_cell.angle_beta   90.00
_cell.angle_gamma   90.00
#
_symmetry.space_group_name_H-M   'P 1'
#
loop_
_entity.id
_entity.type
_entity.pdbx_description
1 polymer ?
#
loop_
_entity_poly.entity_id
_entity_poly.type
_entity_poly.pdbx_seq_one_letter_code
_entity_poly.pdbx_strand_id
1 'polypeptide(L)'
;MQQLQDLPNLCFTKRALEVLKEDISLTKKARKESFKVLTFLDKFGPNKDFIGSKKLKKFSEGWYELRIRDGSNTWRILFRKIGSCTYGIVHMFLKDTNEISDRDWKIAKQLVRSENWI
;
A
#
# COMPACT_ATOMS: atom_id res chain seq x y z
N MET A 1 9.86 -2.78 18.12
CA MET A 1 9.39 -2.72 16.72
C MET A 1 8.06 -3.42 16.68
N GLN A 2 6.97 -2.71 16.36
CA GLN A 2 5.65 -3.32 16.18
C GLN A 2 5.77 -4.27 14.99
N GLN A 3 5.59 -5.57 15.21
CA GLN A 3 5.76 -6.57 14.16
C GLN A 3 4.57 -6.46 13.20
N LEU A 4 4.83 -6.53 11.89
CA LEU A 4 3.80 -6.61 10.84
C LEU A 4 2.82 -7.79 11.01
N GLN A 5 3.05 -8.66 11.99
CA GLN A 5 2.21 -9.81 12.32
C GLN A 5 0.87 -9.43 12.98
N ASP A 6 0.70 -8.18 13.42
CA ASP A 6 -0.52 -7.72 14.13
C ASP A 6 -1.57 -7.02 13.24
N LEU A 7 -1.55 -7.23 11.91
CA LEU A 7 -2.50 -6.62 10.95
C LEU A 7 -3.38 -7.70 10.29
N PRO A 8 -4.38 -8.26 11.01
CA PRO A 8 -5.12 -9.45 10.58
C PRO A 8 -5.96 -9.26 9.31
N ASN A 9 -6.30 -8.01 8.96
CA ASN A 9 -7.09 -7.71 7.77
C ASN A 9 -6.20 -7.38 6.56
N LEU A 10 -4.87 -7.40 6.71
CA LEU A 10 -3.92 -7.11 5.64
C LEU A 10 -3.07 -8.33 5.29
N CYS A 11 -3.11 -8.69 4.01
CA CYS A 11 -2.16 -9.64 3.43
C CYS A 11 -1.11 -8.87 2.64
N PHE A 12 0.15 -9.28 2.68
CA PHE A 12 1.23 -8.61 1.96
C PHE A 12 1.82 -9.54 0.91
N THR A 13 2.03 -9.03 -0.30
CA THR A 13 2.94 -9.71 -1.22
C THR A 13 4.34 -9.68 -0.63
N LYS A 14 5.16 -10.68 -0.97
CA LYS A 14 6.58 -10.70 -0.57
C LYS A 14 7.28 -9.40 -0.94
N ARG A 15 7.06 -8.91 -2.17
CA ARG A 15 7.68 -7.69 -2.69
C ARG A 15 7.29 -6.43 -1.90
N ALA A 16 6.01 -6.26 -1.56
CA ALA A 16 5.58 -5.11 -0.78
C ALA A 16 6.18 -5.14 0.64
N LEU A 17 6.29 -6.34 1.22
CA LEU A 17 6.88 -6.53 2.55
C LEU A 17 8.37 -6.22 2.57
N GLU A 18 9.11 -6.67 1.55
CA GLU A 18 10.54 -6.38 1.37
C GLU A 18 10.78 -4.87 1.28
N VAL A 19 10.02 -4.15 0.44
CA VAL A 19 10.16 -2.69 0.33
C VAL A 19 9.90 -1.99 1.66
N LEU A 20 8.83 -2.38 2.38
CA LEU A 20 8.46 -1.76 3.65
C LEU A 20 9.52 -1.98 4.75
N LYS A 21 10.21 -3.13 4.74
CA LYS A 21 11.18 -3.51 5.78
C LYS A 21 12.62 -3.13 5.44
N GLU A 22 13.01 -3.24 4.18
CA GLU A 22 14.42 -3.34 3.79
C GLU A 22 14.85 -2.24 2.80
N ASP A 23 13.92 -1.56 2.12
CA ASP A 23 14.29 -0.51 1.17
C ASP A 23 14.97 0.66 1.89
N ILE A 24 16.23 0.92 1.51
CA ILE A 24 17.08 1.96 2.06
C ILE A 24 16.60 3.37 1.69
N SER A 25 15.88 3.51 0.57
CA SER A 25 15.32 4.77 0.08
C SER A 25 14.07 5.17 0.87
N LEU A 26 13.44 4.21 1.56
CA LEU A 26 12.29 4.46 2.41
C LEU A 26 12.77 5.02 3.74
N THR A 27 12.73 6.36 3.86
CA THR A 27 13.20 7.05 5.07
C THR A 27 12.46 6.57 6.32
N LYS A 28 13.10 6.69 7.49
CA LYS A 28 12.47 6.34 8.78
C LYS A 28 11.11 7.03 8.99
N LYS A 29 10.97 8.27 8.53
CA LYS A 29 9.73 9.05 8.59
C LYS A 29 8.65 8.44 7.70
N ALA A 30 8.95 8.21 6.42
CA ALA A 30 8.01 7.61 5.49
C ALA A 30 7.63 6.18 5.89
N ARG A 31 8.57 5.41 6.44
CA ARG A 31 8.30 4.08 6.99
C ARG A 31 7.34 4.11 8.17
N LYS A 32 7.56 5.00 9.15
CA LYS A 32 6.65 5.18 10.29
C LYS A 32 5.26 5.61 9.83
N GLU A 33 5.17 6.51 8.88
CA GLU A 33 3.90 6.96 8.32
C GLU A 33 3.19 5.84 7.55
N SER A 34 3.93 5.03 6.79
CA SER A 34 3.42 3.84 6.10
C SER A 34 2.80 2.86 7.10
N PHE A 35 3.49 2.56 8.20
CA PHE A 35 2.92 1.72 9.27
C PHE A 35 1.64 2.31 9.85
N LYS A 36 1.64 3.62 10.17
CA LYS A 36 0.46 4.29 10.71
C LYS A 36 -0.76 4.17 9.79
N VAL A 37 -0.60 4.45 8.50
CA VAL A 37 -1.72 4.35 7.55
C VAL A 37 -2.16 2.91 7.32
N LEU A 38 -1.25 1.94 7.36
CA LEU A 38 -1.58 0.52 7.26
C LEU A 38 -2.35 0.05 8.49
N THR A 39 -2.00 0.49 9.70
CA THR A 39 -2.80 0.22 10.91
C THR A 39 -4.21 0.80 10.83
N PHE A 40 -4.38 1.99 10.24
CA PHE A 40 -5.71 2.55 10.01
C PHE A 40 -6.48 1.79 8.94
N LEU A 41 -5.81 1.36 7.87
CA LEU A 41 -6.41 0.53 6.83
C LEU A 41 -6.87 -0.82 7.38
N ASP A 42 -6.07 -1.45 8.22
CA ASP A 42 -6.39 -2.72 8.89
C ASP A 42 -7.64 -2.59 9.77
N LYS A 43 -7.71 -1.51 10.58
CA LYS A 43 -8.80 -1.32 11.56
C LYS A 43 -10.09 -0.78 10.95
N PHE A 44 -9.99 0.12 9.97
CA PHE A 44 -11.12 0.89 9.47
C PHE A 44 -11.40 0.71 7.98
N GLY A 45 -10.64 -0.13 7.29
CA GLY A 45 -10.69 -0.25 5.83
C GLY A 45 -10.25 1.05 5.13
N PRO A 46 -10.56 1.20 3.83
CA PRO A 46 -10.20 2.37 3.04
C PRO A 46 -11.12 3.56 3.37
N ASN A 47 -11.12 3.98 4.64
CA ASN A 47 -11.89 5.09 5.15
C ASN A 47 -11.07 6.39 5.11
N LYS A 48 -11.57 7.38 4.37
CA LYS A 48 -10.90 8.67 4.15
C LYS A 48 -10.83 9.54 5.42
N ASP A 49 -11.70 9.34 6.39
CA ASP A 49 -11.72 10.14 7.62
C ASP A 49 -10.56 9.76 8.54
N PHE A 50 -10.15 8.48 8.53
CA PHE A 50 -9.00 7.99 9.30
C PHE A 50 -7.68 8.10 8.53
N ILE A 51 -7.68 7.73 7.24
CA ILE A 51 -6.45 7.69 6.43
C ILE A 51 -6.10 9.09 5.88
N GLY A 52 -7.11 9.91 5.60
CA GLY A 52 -6.98 11.22 4.98
C GLY A 52 -7.29 11.19 3.48
N SER A 53 -8.17 12.08 3.05
CA SER A 53 -8.68 12.18 1.66
C SER A 53 -7.59 12.38 0.60
N LYS A 54 -6.50 13.09 0.93
CA LYS A 54 -5.35 13.30 0.03
C LYS A 54 -4.42 12.09 -0.06
N LYS A 55 -4.44 11.19 0.94
CA LYS A 55 -3.59 10.01 0.98
C LYS A 55 -4.22 8.80 0.34
N LEU A 56 -5.55 8.70 0.36
CA LEU A 56 -6.28 7.56 -0.16
C LEU A 56 -6.98 7.89 -1.49
N LYS A 57 -6.61 7.14 -2.54
CA LYS A 57 -7.30 7.17 -3.84
C LYS A 57 -7.93 5.81 -4.13
N LYS A 58 -9.18 5.81 -4.59
CA LYS A 58 -9.90 4.61 -5.06
C LYS A 58 -9.83 4.53 -6.58
N PHE A 59 -9.66 3.33 -7.10
CA PHE A 59 -9.73 2.98 -8.52
C PHE A 59 -10.85 1.96 -8.76
N SER A 60 -10.99 1.49 -10.00
CA SER A 60 -11.93 0.44 -10.39
C SER A 60 -11.53 -0.93 -9.81
N GLU A 61 -12.45 -1.89 -9.86
CA GLU A 61 -12.19 -3.32 -9.56
C GLU A 61 -11.61 -3.60 -8.14
N GLY A 62 -11.96 -2.72 -7.19
CA GLY A 62 -11.51 -2.85 -5.81
C GLY A 62 -10.06 -2.46 -5.57
N TRP A 63 -9.42 -1.75 -6.51
CA TRP A 63 -8.08 -1.20 -6.36
C TRP A 63 -8.07 0.14 -5.64
N TYR A 64 -6.99 0.37 -4.90
CA TYR A 64 -6.75 1.57 -4.13
C TYR A 64 -5.26 1.92 -4.10
N GLU A 65 -4.96 3.18 -3.79
CA GLU A 65 -3.62 3.70 -3.59
C GLU A 65 -3.55 4.48 -2.28
N LEU A 66 -2.51 4.20 -1.49
CA LEU A 66 -2.03 5.10 -0.44
C LEU A 66 -0.86 5.93 -0.96
N ARG A 67 -0.85 7.22 -0.60
CA ARG A 67 0.18 8.20 -0.95
C ARG A 67 0.88 8.69 0.31
N ILE A 68 2.16 8.39 0.43
CA ILE A 68 2.98 8.77 1.59
C ILE A 68 4.10 9.69 1.11
N ARG A 69 3.99 10.98 1.46
CA ARG A 69 4.93 12.00 1.00
C ARG A 69 6.27 11.88 1.74
N ASP A 70 7.35 11.94 0.97
CA ASP A 70 8.73 11.89 1.46
C ASP A 70 9.58 12.91 0.70
N GLY A 71 9.59 14.14 1.23
CA GLY A 71 10.18 15.30 0.54
C GLY A 71 9.43 15.65 -0.76
N SER A 72 10.19 15.72 -1.86
CA SER A 72 9.67 15.94 -3.21
C SER A 72 9.05 14.68 -3.82
N ASN A 73 9.40 13.50 -3.29
CA ASN A 73 8.89 12.24 -3.75
C ASN A 73 7.68 11.79 -2.92
N THR A 74 6.97 10.79 -3.41
CA THR A 74 5.84 10.20 -2.70
C THR A 74 5.82 8.70 -2.94
N TRP A 75 5.95 7.94 -1.86
CA TRP A 75 5.75 6.51 -1.85
C TRP A 75 4.30 6.18 -2.14
N ARG A 76 4.08 5.29 -3.10
CA ARG A 76 2.77 4.75 -3.47
C ARG A 76 2.68 3.33 -2.97
N ILE A 77 1.56 3.02 -2.33
CA ILE A 77 1.21 1.65 -1.94
C ILE A 77 -0.08 1.30 -2.69
N LEU A 78 0.04 0.43 -3.68
CA LEU A 78 -1.09 -0.17 -4.36
C LEU A 78 -1.62 -1.33 -3.55
N PHE A 79 -2.93 -1.34 -3.33
CA PHE A 79 -3.60 -2.42 -2.61
C PHE A 79 -4.98 -2.70 -3.22
N ARG A 80 -5.49 -3.90 -2.99
CA ARG A 80 -6.79 -4.35 -3.51
C ARG A 80 -7.62 -5.00 -2.41
N LYS A 81 -8.94 -4.86 -2.49
CA LYS A 81 -9.87 -5.66 -1.67
C LYS A 81 -9.88 -7.11 -2.16
N ILE A 82 -9.59 -8.07 -1.28
CA ILE A 82 -9.50 -9.51 -1.61
C ILE A 82 -10.51 -10.37 -0.84
N GLY A 83 -11.19 -9.79 0.15
CA GLY A 83 -12.27 -10.45 0.90
C GLY A 83 -13.31 -9.43 1.36
N SER A 84 -14.22 -9.83 2.26
CA SER A 84 -15.24 -8.94 2.81
C SER A 84 -14.61 -7.75 3.54
N CYS A 85 -13.62 -8.02 4.39
CA CYS A 85 -12.87 -7.04 5.19
C CYS A 85 -11.35 -7.16 5.01
N THR A 86 -10.87 -7.99 4.08
CA THR A 86 -9.44 -8.26 3.87
C THR A 86 -8.91 -7.53 2.65
N TYR A 87 -7.69 -6.99 2.77
CA TYR A 87 -7.01 -6.23 1.72
C TYR A 87 -5.61 -6.79 1.46
N GLY A 88 -5.28 -6.96 0.18
CA GLY A 88 -3.93 -7.33 -0.26
C GLY A 88 -3.11 -6.08 -0.52
N ILE A 89 -2.00 -5.90 0.21
CA ILE A 89 -0.97 -4.90 -0.05
C ILE A 89 -0.04 -5.46 -1.13
N VAL A 90 -0.13 -4.90 -2.34
CA VAL A 90 0.36 -5.54 -3.55
C VAL A 90 1.73 -5.04 -3.97
N HIS A 91 1.88 -3.73 -4.13
CA HIS A 91 3.08 -3.14 -4.71
C HIS A 91 3.38 -1.79 -4.05
N MET A 92 4.62 -1.60 -3.63
CA MET A 92 5.08 -0.36 -2.99
C MET A 92 6.27 0.18 -3.78
N PHE A 93 6.23 1.46 -4.16
CA PHE A 93 7.23 2.08 -5.03
C PHE A 93 7.28 3.60 -4.85
N LEU A 94 8.43 4.20 -5.16
CA LEU A 94 8.63 5.65 -5.09
C LEU A 94 8.21 6.31 -6.41
N LYS A 95 7.51 7.43 -6.33
CA LYS A 95 7.19 8.27 -7.49
C LYS A 95 7.33 9.76 -7.21
N ASP A 96 7.82 10.48 -8.21
CA ASP A 96 7.86 11.94 -8.33
C ASP A 96 6.65 12.49 -9.10
N THR A 97 6.04 11.67 -9.95
CA THR A 97 4.88 12.00 -10.78
C THR A 97 3.54 11.71 -10.10
N ASN A 98 2.47 12.36 -10.57
CA ASN A 98 1.13 12.25 -9.98
C ASN A 98 0.40 10.95 -10.35
N GLU A 99 0.60 10.46 -11.57
CA GLU A 99 -0.06 9.29 -12.13
C GLU A 99 0.75 8.02 -11.86
N ILE A 100 0.08 6.87 -11.81
CA ILE A 100 0.73 5.56 -11.70
C ILE A 100 1.06 5.08 -13.11
N SER A 101 2.29 4.60 -13.34
CA SER A 101 2.70 4.17 -14.68
C SER A 101 2.04 2.83 -15.06
N ASP A 102 1.88 2.58 -16.36
CA ASP A 102 1.40 1.28 -16.85
C ASP A 102 2.28 0.12 -16.41
N ARG A 103 3.59 0.38 -16.25
CA ARG A 103 4.55 -0.60 -15.71
C ARG A 103 4.20 -0.98 -14.29
N ASP A 104 3.91 -0.02 -13.42
CA ASP A 104 3.53 -0.29 -12.03
C ASP A 104 2.21 -1.03 -11.94
N TRP A 105 1.23 -0.67 -12.79
CA TRP A 105 -0.02 -1.40 -12.90
C TRP A 105 0.18 -2.84 -13.37
N LYS A 106 1.03 -3.06 -14.37
CA LYS A 106 1.35 -4.40 -14.88
C LYS A 106 2.00 -5.25 -13.78
N ILE A 107 2.95 -4.69 -13.03
CA ILE A 107 3.58 -5.37 -11.88
C ILE A 107 2.53 -5.72 -10.83
N ALA A 108 1.70 -4.76 -10.41
CA ALA A 108 0.68 -4.99 -9.39
C ALA A 108 -0.31 -6.08 -9.81
N LYS A 109 -0.80 -6.04 -11.06
CA LYS A 109 -1.70 -7.06 -11.59
C LYS A 109 -1.03 -8.43 -11.60
N GLN A 110 0.22 -8.53 -12.06
CA GLN A 110 0.96 -9.79 -12.08
C GLN A 110 1.11 -10.39 -10.67
N LEU A 111 1.46 -9.56 -9.67
CA LEU A 111 1.59 -10.01 -8.28
C LEU A 111 0.27 -10.53 -7.74
N VAL A 112 -0.85 -9.83 -7.97
CA VAL A 112 -2.19 -10.32 -7.58
C VAL A 112 -2.52 -11.68 -8.19
N ARG A 113 -2.12 -11.94 -9.45
CA ARG A 113 -2.31 -13.26 -10.06
C ARG A 113 -1.48 -14.33 -9.38
N SER A 114 -0.21 -14.03 -9.08
CA SER A 114 0.70 -14.96 -8.43
C SER A 114 0.25 -15.34 -7.01
N GLU A 115 -0.40 -14.43 -6.28
CA GLU A 115 -0.94 -14.69 -4.95
C GLU A 115 -2.35 -15.32 -4.96
N ASN A 116 -2.94 -15.58 -6.14
CA ASN A 116 -4.34 -16.03 -6.30
C ASN A 116 -5.39 -15.08 -5.69
N TRP A 117 -5.16 -13.77 -5.76
CA TRP A 117 -6.06 -12.72 -5.25
C TRP A 117 -6.98 -12.14 -6.33
N ILE A 118 -7.26 -12.90 -7.40
CA ILE A 118 -8.01 -12.43 -8.56
C ILE A 118 -9.50 -12.43 -8.28
#